data_AF-A0A9W9YSE3-F1
#
_entry.id   AF-A0A9W9YSE3-F1
#
_cell.length_a   1.000
_cell.length_b   1.000
_cell.length_c   1.000
_cell.angle_alpha   90.00
_cell.angle_beta   90.00
_cell.angle_gamma   90.00
#
_symmetry.space_group_name_H-M   'P 1'
#
loop_
_entity.id
_entity.type
_entity.pdbx_description
1 polymer ?
#
loop_
_entity_poly.entity_id
_entity_poly.type
_entity_poly.pdbx_seq_one_letter_code
_entity_poly.pdbx_strand_id
1 'polypeptide(L)'
;MKFVAIFVLVVLCTASTAVLPNYSPAIRNNALMREEIIQNYFNLGLTASEIALFLVSVHGICISLRHLKRILRRLGCTRRRRPSDLDEVVEAVEAELRGSGSLLGYRAMHQRLINQHGLVTTREVVRHVLKIFDPEGVEHRSRHRLRRRVYRCKGPNYLWHIDGYDKLKPFGFCIHGAIDGFSRRIVWLEVASSNNDPRIIAQYFLDYVRQLGSTARIIRGDRGTENGNLAAIQRFFRRSMDDDFAGDKSFMYGKSTSNQRIEAWWGRLRQGCADWWIEFF
;
A
#
# COMPACT_ATOMS: atom_id res chain seq x y z
N MET A 1 20.58 8.48 -18.33
CA MET A 1 19.11 8.73 -18.37
C MET A 1 18.43 8.76 -17.00
N LYS A 2 18.66 7.79 -16.08
CA LYS A 2 18.05 7.81 -14.73
C LYS A 2 18.46 9.02 -13.86
N PHE A 3 19.72 9.44 -13.90
CA PHE A 3 20.20 10.61 -13.14
C PHE A 3 19.63 11.94 -13.63
N VAL A 4 19.46 12.10 -14.94
CA VAL A 4 18.91 13.33 -15.53
C VAL A 4 17.42 13.47 -15.17
N ALA A 5 16.66 12.38 -15.21
CA ALA A 5 15.26 12.38 -14.79
C ALA A 5 15.11 12.72 -13.29
N ILE A 6 15.99 12.20 -12.43
CA ILE A 6 15.99 12.51 -10.99
C ILE A 6 16.38 13.97 -10.75
N PHE A 7 17.37 14.49 -11.49
CA PHE A 7 17.81 15.88 -11.35
C PHE A 7 16.73 16.87 -11.81
N VAL A 8 16.07 16.59 -12.93
CA VAL A 8 14.93 17.37 -13.43
C VAL A 8 13.75 17.33 -12.45
N LEU A 9 13.47 16.17 -11.84
CA LEU A 9 12.42 16.07 -10.82
C LEU A 9 12.77 16.87 -9.55
N VAL A 10 14.03 16.81 -9.10
CA VAL A 10 14.50 17.58 -7.93
C VAL A 10 14.40 19.09 -8.20
N VAL A 11 14.81 19.56 -9.38
CA VAL A 11 14.73 20.98 -9.77
C VAL A 11 13.26 21.44 -9.92
N LEU A 12 12.39 20.62 -10.52
CA LEU A 12 10.95 20.92 -10.60
C LEU A 12 10.27 20.92 -9.22
N CYS A 13 10.68 20.02 -8.30
CA CYS A 13 10.19 20.01 -6.93
C CYS A 13 10.68 21.21 -6.10
N THR A 14 11.85 21.80 -6.40
CA THR A 14 12.30 23.03 -5.71
C THR A 14 11.47 24.27 -6.06
N ALA A 15 10.72 24.24 -7.18
CA ALA A 15 9.85 25.34 -7.61
C ALA A 15 8.36 25.09 -7.33
N SER A 16 7.99 23.91 -6.82
CA SER A 16 6.60 23.52 -6.62
C SER A 16 6.33 23.21 -5.14
N THR A 17 5.43 23.97 -4.53
CA THR A 17 4.81 23.62 -3.24
C THR A 17 3.79 22.49 -3.46
N ALA A 18 4.24 21.35 -3.97
CA ALA A 18 3.40 20.16 -4.09
C ALA A 18 3.57 19.31 -2.84
N VAL A 19 2.88 19.69 -1.76
CA VAL A 19 2.66 18.78 -0.63
C VAL A 19 1.71 17.70 -1.14
N LEU A 20 2.21 16.48 -1.35
CA LEU A 20 1.33 15.36 -1.62
C LEU A 20 0.39 15.19 -0.42
N PRO A 21 -0.94 15.13 -0.63
CA PRO A 21 -1.88 14.94 0.46
C PRO A 21 -1.55 13.68 1.27
N ASN A 22 -1.63 13.81 2.60
CA ASN A 22 -1.20 12.79 3.55
C ASN A 22 -1.97 11.48 3.38
N TYR A 23 -1.32 10.47 2.79
CA TYR A 23 -1.89 9.13 2.63
C TYR A 23 -1.09 8.04 3.38
N SER A 24 -0.27 8.42 4.36
CA SER A 24 0.44 7.43 5.17
C SER A 24 -0.06 7.46 6.61
N PRO A 25 -0.59 6.35 7.15
CA PRO A 25 -0.84 6.20 8.57
C PRO A 25 0.42 6.42 9.45
N ALA A 26 1.62 6.39 8.85
CA ALA A 26 2.89 6.70 9.51
C ALA A 26 3.16 8.20 9.69
N ILE A 27 2.35 9.07 9.07
CA ILE A 27 2.42 10.53 9.22
C ILE A 27 1.09 10.98 9.85
N ARG A 28 0.71 10.34 10.97
CA ARG A 28 -0.30 10.91 11.86
C ARG A 28 0.28 12.20 12.43
N ASN A 29 -0.50 13.28 12.29
CA ASN A 29 -0.43 14.61 12.90
C ASN A 29 0.25 14.72 14.28
N ASN A 30 1.53 14.41 14.37
CA ASN A 30 2.43 14.91 15.40
C ASN A 30 3.52 15.67 14.65
N ALA A 31 3.96 16.79 15.22
CA ALA A 31 5.16 17.50 14.77
C ALA A 31 6.38 16.59 15.02
N LEU A 32 6.51 15.53 14.23
CA LEU A 32 7.65 14.62 14.28
C LEU A 32 8.86 15.45 13.90
N MET A 33 9.89 15.39 14.75
CA MET A 33 11.12 16.09 14.49
C MET A 33 11.71 15.57 13.17
N ARG A 34 12.36 16.43 12.39
CA ARG A 34 12.97 16.09 11.09
C ARG A 34 13.79 14.79 11.15
N GLU A 35 14.48 14.56 12.26
CA GLU A 35 15.31 13.37 12.49
C GLU A 35 14.48 12.08 12.63
N GLU A 36 13.31 12.13 13.27
CA GLU A 36 12.37 10.99 13.38
C GLU A 36 11.77 10.63 12.02
N ILE A 37 11.42 11.64 11.21
CA ILE A 37 10.92 11.42 9.84
C ILE A 37 11.99 10.70 9.00
N ILE A 38 13.24 11.17 9.08
CA ILE A 38 14.38 10.54 8.41
C ILE A 38 14.59 9.11 8.88
N GLN A 39 14.49 8.86 10.19
CA GLN A 39 14.62 7.54 10.79
C GLN A 39 13.54 6.58 10.30
N ASN A 40 12.28 7.04 10.25
CA ASN A 40 11.15 6.26 9.77
C ASN A 40 11.31 5.87 8.30
N TYR A 41 11.67 6.84 7.44
CA TYR A 41 11.94 6.54 6.03
C TYR A 41 13.13 5.61 5.83
N PHE A 42 14.16 5.72 6.67
CA PHE A 42 15.27 4.78 6.65
C PHE A 42 14.82 3.35 7.03
N ASN A 43 14.03 3.21 8.09
CA ASN A 43 13.50 1.93 8.57
C ASN A 43 12.59 1.26 7.53
N LEU A 44 11.82 2.04 6.77
CA LEU A 44 11.03 1.57 5.61
C LEU A 44 11.87 1.05 4.44
N GLY A 45 13.21 1.12 4.52
CA GLY A 45 14.11 0.59 3.51
C GLY A 45 14.46 1.57 2.39
N LEU A 46 14.00 2.84 2.46
CA LEU A 46 14.25 3.83 1.42
C LEU A 46 15.73 4.22 1.31
N THR A 47 16.23 4.33 0.08
CA THR A 47 17.58 4.83 -0.19
C THR A 47 17.70 6.30 0.21
N ALA A 48 18.92 6.78 0.46
CA ALA A 48 19.12 8.19 0.81
C ALA A 48 18.56 9.16 -0.24
N SER A 49 18.59 8.77 -1.52
CA SER A 49 18.00 9.55 -2.60
C SER A 49 16.47 9.60 -2.52
N GLU A 50 15.83 8.48 -2.24
CA GLU A 50 14.38 8.41 -2.03
C GLU A 50 13.97 9.21 -0.79
N ILE A 51 14.67 9.03 0.34
CA ILE A 51 14.40 9.79 1.58
C ILE A 51 14.46 11.30 1.29
N ALA A 52 15.49 11.78 0.61
CA ALA A 52 15.59 13.21 0.26
C ALA A 52 14.42 13.67 -0.61
N LEU A 53 14.00 12.85 -1.58
CA LEU A 53 12.85 13.16 -2.44
C LEU A 53 11.54 13.23 -1.64
N PHE A 54 11.31 12.28 -0.73
CA PHE A 54 10.11 12.26 0.12
C PHE A 54 10.09 13.43 1.12
N LEU A 55 11.25 13.81 1.67
CA LEU A 55 11.34 14.99 2.55
C LEU A 55 10.91 16.27 1.84
N VAL A 56 11.34 16.47 0.60
CA VAL A 56 10.91 17.62 -0.19
C VAL A 56 9.44 17.50 -0.59
N SER A 57 9.04 16.36 -1.15
CA SER A 57 7.71 16.19 -1.78
C SER A 57 6.55 16.03 -0.80
N VAL A 58 6.82 15.61 0.44
CA VAL A 58 5.78 15.36 1.45
C VAL A 58 5.86 16.37 2.59
N HIS A 59 7.08 16.74 3.00
CA HIS A 59 7.29 17.59 4.18
C HIS A 59 7.78 19.01 3.84
N GLY A 60 8.08 19.31 2.58
CA GLY A 60 8.70 20.58 2.18
C GLY A 60 10.12 20.78 2.72
N ILE A 61 10.77 19.73 3.23
CA ILE A 61 12.09 19.81 3.86
C ILE A 61 13.17 19.62 2.81
N CYS A 62 13.83 20.73 2.43
CA CYS A 62 14.95 20.71 1.51
C CYS A 62 16.27 20.41 2.24
N ILE A 63 16.88 19.26 1.98
CA ILE A 63 18.21 18.91 2.47
C ILE A 63 19.07 18.30 1.36
N SER A 64 20.36 18.63 1.35
CA SER A 64 21.31 18.00 0.44
C SER A 64 21.55 16.54 0.84
N LEU A 65 21.85 15.67 -0.13
CA LEU A 65 22.21 14.27 0.14
C LEU A 65 23.39 14.14 1.10
N ARG A 66 24.35 15.09 1.06
CA ARG A 66 25.48 15.13 1.99
C ARG A 66 25.01 15.39 3.42
N HIS A 67 24.10 16.33 3.61
CA HIS A 67 23.53 16.63 4.92
C HIS A 67 22.69 15.45 5.43
N LEU A 68 21.83 14.87 4.59
CA LEU A 68 21.05 13.68 4.95
C LEU A 68 21.94 12.50 5.39
N LYS A 69 23.01 12.21 4.64
CA LYS A 69 23.98 11.17 5.03
C LYS A 69 24.72 11.47 6.33
N ARG A 70 24.86 12.75 6.71
CA ARG A 70 25.43 13.15 8.00
C ARG A 70 24.42 12.91 9.13
N ILE A 71 23.16 13.28 8.92
CA ILE A 71 22.07 13.02 9.88
C ILE A 71 21.91 11.52 10.10
N LEU A 72 21.84 10.72 9.03
CA LEU A 72 21.76 9.25 9.15
C LEU A 72 22.93 8.66 9.95
N ARG A 73 24.16 9.18 9.76
CA ARG A 73 25.31 8.76 10.57
C ARG A 73 25.18 9.16 12.05
N ARG A 74 24.74 10.38 12.33
CA ARG A 74 24.49 10.86 13.71
C ARG A 74 23.44 10.01 14.42
N LEU A 75 22.39 9.60 13.71
CA LEU A 75 21.33 8.72 14.20
C LEU A 75 21.72 7.23 14.27
N GLY A 76 22.95 6.86 13.91
CA GLY A 76 23.36 5.44 13.87
C GLY A 76 22.62 4.62 12.82
N CYS A 77 22.00 5.25 11.82
CA CYS A 77 21.32 4.59 10.71
C CYS A 77 22.31 3.97 9.72
N THR A 78 22.82 2.79 10.06
CA THR A 78 23.63 1.96 9.15
C THR A 78 22.77 0.85 8.58
N ARG A 79 23.00 0.49 7.30
CA ARG A 79 22.32 -0.65 6.66
C ARG A 79 22.92 -1.99 7.11
N ARG A 80 24.17 -1.97 7.56
CA ARG A 80 24.86 -3.08 8.22
C ARG A 80 24.69 -2.89 9.73
N ARG A 81 23.58 -3.36 10.27
CA ARG A 81 23.37 -3.45 11.71
C ARG A 81 23.87 -4.80 12.22
N ARG A 82 24.28 -4.86 13.49
CA ARG A 82 24.52 -6.16 14.13
C ARG A 82 23.20 -6.93 14.14
N PRO A 83 23.21 -8.24 13.85
CA PRO A 83 22.01 -9.05 14.01
C PRO A 83 21.49 -8.93 15.44
N SER A 84 20.17 -8.84 15.60
CA SER A 84 19.49 -9.06 16.87
C SER A 84 19.79 -10.48 17.35
N ASP A 85 19.66 -10.70 18.66
CA ASP A 85 19.87 -12.02 19.22
C ASP A 85 18.87 -13.04 18.64
N LEU A 86 19.30 -14.30 18.51
CA LEU A 86 18.46 -15.33 17.90
C LEU A 86 17.20 -15.56 18.73
N ASP A 87 17.33 -15.52 20.06
CA ASP A 87 16.23 -15.79 21.00
C ASP A 87 15.15 -14.70 20.90
N GLU A 88 15.54 -13.43 20.82
CA GLU A 88 14.61 -12.31 20.57
C GLU A 88 13.86 -12.46 19.24
N VAL A 89 14.56 -12.94 18.19
CA VAL A 89 13.94 -13.16 16.88
C VAL A 89 12.96 -14.32 16.93
N VAL A 90 13.29 -15.39 17.66
CA VAL A 90 12.41 -16.56 17.83
C VAL A 90 11.15 -16.17 18.61
N GLU A 91 11.30 -15.47 19.74
CA GLU A 91 10.18 -15.01 20.56
C GLU A 91 9.24 -14.09 19.77
N ALA A 92 9.79 -13.16 18.98
CA ALA A 92 8.99 -12.28 18.12
C ALA A 92 8.26 -13.04 17.00
N VAL A 93 8.89 -14.07 16.40
CA VAL A 93 8.21 -14.92 15.41
C VAL A 93 7.09 -15.71 16.08
N GLU A 94 7.32 -16.30 17.26
CA GLU A 94 6.30 -17.05 17.99
C GLU A 94 5.12 -16.16 18.40
N ALA A 95 5.37 -14.92 18.83
CA ALA A 95 4.33 -13.94 19.10
C ALA A 95 3.49 -13.62 17.85
N GLU A 96 4.12 -13.46 16.68
CA GLU A 96 3.42 -13.22 15.41
C GLU A 96 2.62 -14.43 14.92
N LEU A 97 3.15 -15.64 15.11
CA LEU A 97 2.47 -16.90 14.76
C LEU A 97 1.20 -17.16 15.58
N ARG A 98 1.11 -16.61 16.80
CA ARG A 98 -0.12 -16.66 17.61
C ARG A 98 -1.26 -15.78 17.08
N GLY A 99 -0.97 -14.89 16.14
CA GLY A 99 -1.97 -13.99 15.54
C GLY A 99 -2.01 -14.10 14.01
N SER A 100 -2.44 -13.02 13.36
CA SER A 100 -2.47 -12.90 11.88
C SER A 100 -1.13 -13.16 11.18
N GLY A 101 -0.02 -13.17 11.92
CA GLY A 101 1.32 -13.43 11.41
C GLY A 101 1.54 -14.89 10.97
N SER A 102 0.72 -15.84 11.42
CA SER A 102 0.78 -17.26 11.01
C SER A 102 0.71 -17.44 9.48
N LEU A 103 -0.04 -16.59 8.82
CA LEU A 103 -0.24 -16.65 7.37
C LEU A 103 0.95 -16.08 6.57
N LEU A 104 1.85 -15.32 7.22
CA LEU A 104 2.94 -14.59 6.56
C LEU A 104 4.11 -15.50 6.16
N GLY A 105 4.42 -15.53 4.86
CA GLY A 105 5.63 -16.21 4.39
C GLY A 105 6.91 -15.53 4.89
N TYR A 106 8.04 -16.24 4.87
CA TYR A 106 9.30 -15.77 5.47
C TYR A 106 9.76 -14.37 5.04
N ARG A 107 9.49 -13.97 3.78
CA ARG A 107 9.81 -12.61 3.31
C ARG A 107 8.94 -11.53 3.95
N ALA A 108 7.66 -11.82 4.15
CA ALA A 108 6.72 -10.88 4.77
C ALA A 108 6.95 -10.84 6.28
N MET A 109 7.16 -12.00 6.92
CA MET A 109 7.54 -12.09 8.33
C MET A 109 8.84 -11.31 8.60
N HIS A 110 9.86 -11.47 7.75
CA HIS A 110 11.10 -10.68 7.83
C HIS A 110 10.86 -9.16 7.82
N GLN A 111 9.98 -8.68 6.94
CA GLN A 111 9.62 -7.27 6.91
C GLN A 111 8.84 -6.83 8.16
N ARG A 112 7.99 -7.70 8.70
CA ARG A 112 7.21 -7.42 9.90
C ARG A 112 8.10 -7.29 11.14
N LEU A 113 9.06 -8.21 11.29
CA LEU A 113 10.08 -8.15 12.35
C LEU A 113 10.91 -6.85 12.27
N ILE A 114 11.28 -6.40 11.07
CA ILE A 114 12.01 -5.13 10.91
C ILE A 114 11.12 -3.92 11.24
N ASN A 115 9.91 -3.87 10.70
CA ASN A 115 9.09 -2.66 10.73
C ASN A 115 8.30 -2.49 12.03
N GLN A 116 7.83 -3.59 12.63
CA GLN A 116 6.99 -3.56 13.84
C GLN A 116 7.79 -3.86 15.10
N HIS A 117 8.73 -4.82 15.04
CA HIS A 117 9.55 -5.23 16.18
C HIS A 117 10.93 -4.55 16.22
N GLY A 118 11.31 -3.82 15.17
CA GLY A 118 12.61 -3.13 15.09
C GLY A 118 13.82 -4.07 14.98
N LEU A 119 13.58 -5.37 14.77
CA LEU A 119 14.61 -6.41 14.82
C LEU A 119 15.44 -6.45 13.53
N VAL A 120 16.72 -6.77 13.69
CA VAL A 120 17.66 -6.92 12.58
C VAL A 120 17.99 -8.38 12.40
N THR A 121 17.37 -9.02 11.39
CA THR A 121 17.65 -10.42 11.09
C THR A 121 17.80 -10.65 9.59
N THR A 122 18.32 -11.81 9.20
CA THR A 122 18.44 -12.21 7.80
C THR A 122 17.19 -12.95 7.35
N ARG A 123 16.90 -12.88 6.05
CA ARG A 123 15.78 -13.64 5.47
C ARG A 123 15.93 -15.15 5.66
N GLU A 124 17.16 -15.66 5.65
CA GLU A 124 17.43 -17.07 5.85
C GLU A 124 17.14 -17.51 7.29
N VAL A 125 17.53 -16.72 8.29
CA VAL A 125 17.21 -17.02 9.71
C VAL A 125 15.69 -17.14 9.88
N VAL A 126 14.93 -16.14 9.42
CA VAL A 126 13.46 -16.17 9.49
C VAL A 126 12.87 -17.36 8.74
N ARG A 127 13.45 -17.75 7.60
CA ARG A 127 13.01 -18.93 6.84
C ARG A 127 13.23 -20.22 7.62
N HIS A 128 14.37 -20.38 8.29
CA HIS A 128 14.65 -21.57 9.10
C HIS A 128 13.75 -21.63 10.34
N VAL A 129 13.62 -20.52 11.06
CA VAL A 129 12.74 -20.41 12.23
C VAL A 129 11.30 -20.77 11.83
N LEU A 130 10.74 -20.15 10.79
CA LEU A 130 9.38 -20.49 10.33
C LEU A 130 9.23 -21.94 9.88
N LYS A 131 10.26 -22.56 9.29
CA LYS A 131 10.18 -23.98 8.92
C LYS A 131 10.13 -24.91 10.14
N ILE A 132 10.71 -24.50 11.26
CA ILE A 132 10.68 -25.23 12.53
C ILE A 132 9.32 -25.06 13.22
N PHE A 133 8.83 -23.81 13.31
CA PHE A 133 7.59 -23.49 14.04
C PHE A 133 6.30 -23.70 13.23
N ASP A 134 6.34 -23.60 11.89
CA ASP A 134 5.18 -23.73 10.99
C ASP A 134 5.55 -24.53 9.72
N PRO A 135 5.92 -25.83 9.85
CA PRO A 135 6.28 -26.66 8.70
C PRO A 135 5.12 -26.85 7.72
N GLU A 136 3.90 -27.02 8.24
CA GLU A 136 2.69 -27.22 7.44
C GLU A 136 2.33 -25.97 6.63
N GLY A 137 2.31 -24.78 7.25
CA GLY A 137 2.03 -23.53 6.55
C GLY A 137 3.10 -23.19 5.50
N VAL A 138 4.36 -23.57 5.71
CA VAL A 138 5.40 -23.48 4.68
C VAL A 138 5.10 -24.41 3.50
N GLU A 139 4.69 -25.66 3.75
CA GLU A 139 4.35 -26.61 2.69
C GLU A 139 3.13 -26.15 1.89
N HIS A 140 2.05 -25.72 2.54
CA HIS A 140 0.85 -25.20 1.89
C HIS A 140 1.16 -24.06 0.91
N ARG A 141 2.08 -23.16 1.29
CA ARG A 141 2.51 -22.03 0.43
C ARG A 141 3.41 -22.44 -0.73
N SER A 142 4.12 -23.57 -0.61
CA SER A 142 5.05 -24.06 -1.64
C SER A 142 4.36 -24.61 -2.90
N ARG A 143 3.06 -24.90 -2.85
CA ARG A 143 2.29 -25.55 -3.93
C ARG A 143 2.00 -24.68 -5.17
N HIS A 144 2.49 -23.43 -5.23
CA HIS A 144 2.56 -22.51 -6.39
C HIS A 144 1.52 -22.70 -7.52
N ARG A 145 0.23 -22.64 -7.21
CA ARG A 145 -0.85 -23.01 -8.15
C ARG A 145 -1.22 -21.97 -9.22
N LEU A 146 -0.64 -20.76 -9.21
CA LEU A 146 -1.16 -19.65 -10.03
C LEU A 146 -0.23 -19.23 -11.19
N ARG A 147 -0.75 -19.35 -12.41
CA ARG A 147 -0.15 -18.82 -13.65
C ARG A 147 -0.22 -17.28 -13.64
N ARG A 148 0.93 -16.61 -13.65
CA ARG A 148 1.00 -15.14 -13.76
C ARG A 148 0.57 -14.68 -15.16
N ARG A 149 -0.46 -13.83 -15.23
CA ARG A 149 -0.82 -13.10 -16.46
C ARG A 149 -0.11 -11.75 -16.48
N VAL A 150 0.34 -11.30 -17.65
CA VAL A 150 0.96 -9.99 -17.81
C VAL A 150 -0.12 -8.92 -17.85
N TYR A 151 -0.20 -8.11 -16.80
CA TYR A 151 -1.09 -6.94 -16.75
C TYR A 151 -0.36 -5.69 -17.24
N ARG A 152 -0.96 -4.94 -18.17
CA ARG A 152 -0.44 -3.67 -18.69
C ARG A 152 -1.44 -2.53 -18.45
N CYS A 153 -0.95 -1.38 -17.98
CA CYS A 153 -1.70 -0.14 -17.83
C CYS A 153 -0.81 1.03 -18.27
N LYS A 154 -1.39 2.10 -18.82
CA LYS A 154 -0.63 3.16 -19.50
C LYS A 154 0.08 4.14 -18.54
N GLY A 155 -0.34 4.24 -17.28
CA GLY A 155 0.28 5.12 -16.30
C GLY A 155 -0.52 5.24 -15.00
N PRO A 156 0.01 5.96 -14.00
CA PRO A 156 -0.71 6.25 -12.76
C PRO A 156 -2.03 6.99 -13.04
N ASN A 157 -3.08 6.70 -12.27
CA ASN A 157 -4.42 7.28 -12.42
C ASN A 157 -5.05 7.05 -13.81
N TYR A 158 -4.51 6.13 -14.62
CA TYR A 158 -5.14 5.77 -15.88
C TYR A 158 -6.36 4.87 -15.66
N LEU A 159 -6.27 3.92 -14.72
CA LEU A 159 -7.33 2.98 -14.40
C LEU A 159 -7.31 2.64 -12.91
N TRP A 160 -8.38 2.99 -12.20
CA TRP A 160 -8.61 2.50 -10.84
C TRP A 160 -9.53 1.29 -10.86
N HIS A 161 -9.20 0.27 -10.06
CA HIS A 161 -10.07 -0.89 -9.84
C HIS A 161 -10.69 -0.74 -8.45
N ILE A 162 -12.02 -0.71 -8.39
CA ILE A 162 -12.81 -0.63 -7.16
C ILE A 162 -13.52 -1.96 -6.92
N ASP A 163 -13.66 -2.33 -5.64
CA ASP A 163 -14.29 -3.58 -5.25
C ASP A 163 -14.57 -3.64 -3.74
N GLY A 164 -15.56 -4.46 -3.37
CA GLY A 164 -15.87 -4.81 -1.99
C GLY A 164 -15.20 -6.13 -1.57
N TYR A 165 -14.87 -6.26 -0.29
CA TYR A 165 -14.39 -7.48 0.31
C TYR A 165 -15.32 -7.94 1.42
N ASP A 166 -16.18 -8.90 1.06
CA ASP A 166 -17.33 -9.32 1.87
C ASP A 166 -17.04 -10.53 2.76
N LYS A 167 -15.81 -11.06 2.76
CA LYS A 167 -15.50 -12.27 3.55
C LYS A 167 -15.56 -12.05 5.06
N LEU A 168 -15.45 -10.79 5.50
CA LEU A 168 -15.61 -10.41 6.90
C LEU A 168 -16.98 -9.79 7.20
N LYS A 169 -17.87 -9.72 6.19
CA LYS A 169 -19.24 -9.21 6.31
C LYS A 169 -20.07 -9.98 7.35
N PRO A 170 -19.97 -11.33 7.50
CA PRO A 170 -20.67 -12.06 8.55
C PRO A 170 -20.36 -11.56 9.97
N PHE A 171 -19.19 -10.96 10.17
CA PHE A 171 -18.74 -10.40 11.44
C PHE A 171 -18.97 -8.89 11.55
N GLY A 172 -19.72 -8.30 10.60
CA GLY A 172 -20.03 -6.87 10.58
C GLY A 172 -18.97 -5.97 9.94
N PHE A 173 -17.92 -6.53 9.33
CA PHE A 173 -16.86 -5.76 8.69
C PHE A 173 -16.96 -5.84 7.17
N CYS A 174 -17.57 -4.83 6.57
CA CYS A 174 -17.58 -4.66 5.11
C CYS A 174 -16.39 -3.78 4.69
N ILE A 175 -15.40 -4.34 4.01
CA ILE A 175 -14.23 -3.58 3.55
C ILE A 175 -14.47 -3.17 2.10
N HIS A 176 -14.29 -1.89 1.77
CA HIS A 176 -14.31 -1.42 0.39
C HIS A 176 -12.97 -0.80 0.01
N GLY A 177 -12.46 -1.15 -1.16
CA GLY A 177 -11.13 -0.75 -1.58
C GLY A 177 -11.10 -0.17 -2.99
N ALA A 178 -10.04 0.57 -3.26
CA ALA A 178 -9.65 0.91 -4.62
C ALA A 178 -8.14 0.85 -4.79
N ILE A 179 -7.69 0.47 -5.98
CA ILE A 179 -6.27 0.35 -6.30
C ILE A 179 -5.99 0.92 -7.69
N ASP A 180 -4.90 1.67 -7.80
CA ASP A 180 -4.41 2.16 -9.07
C ASP A 180 -3.76 1.02 -9.88
N GLY A 181 -4.20 0.82 -11.12
CA GLY A 181 -3.82 -0.32 -11.93
C GLY A 181 -2.34 -0.34 -12.33
N PHE A 182 -1.72 0.83 -12.44
CA PHE A 182 -0.32 0.98 -12.83
C PHE A 182 0.63 0.87 -11.64
N SER A 183 0.49 1.78 -10.67
CA SER A 183 1.36 1.88 -9.50
C SER A 183 1.08 0.82 -8.44
N ARG A 184 -0.11 0.20 -8.46
CA ARG A 184 -0.63 -0.68 -7.40
C ARG A 184 -0.77 0.01 -6.04
N ARG A 185 -0.76 1.35 -6.04
CA ARG A 185 -1.06 2.15 -4.86
C ARG A 185 -2.53 1.92 -4.48
N ILE A 186 -2.76 1.68 -3.19
CA ILE A 186 -4.11 1.69 -2.64
C ILE A 186 -4.59 3.14 -2.61
N VAL A 187 -5.75 3.34 -3.20
CA VAL A 187 -6.40 4.64 -3.38
C VAL A 187 -7.21 4.90 -2.10
N TRP A 188 -8.09 3.99 -1.73
CA TRP A 188 -8.69 3.92 -0.40
C TRP A 188 -8.85 2.46 0.04
N LEU A 189 -8.99 2.25 1.34
CA LEU A 189 -9.28 0.96 1.95
C LEU A 189 -9.99 1.22 3.27
N GLU A 190 -11.32 1.20 3.21
CA GLU A 190 -12.18 1.67 4.30
C GLU A 190 -13.09 0.54 4.79
N VAL A 191 -13.39 0.55 6.09
CA VAL A 191 -14.25 -0.42 6.75
C VAL A 191 -15.57 0.25 7.10
N ALA A 192 -16.68 -0.34 6.69
CA ALA A 192 -18.03 0.07 7.08
C ALA A 192 -18.77 -1.09 7.76
N SER A 193 -19.80 -0.75 8.54
CA SER A 193 -20.74 -1.73 9.08
C SER A 193 -21.66 -2.34 8.01
N SER A 194 -21.80 -1.69 6.86
CA SER A 194 -22.57 -2.16 5.71
C SER A 194 -22.00 -1.62 4.40
N ASN A 195 -22.01 -2.43 3.35
CA ASN A 195 -21.69 -2.02 1.97
C ASN A 195 -22.94 -1.85 1.08
N ASN A 196 -24.15 -1.95 1.66
CA ASN A 196 -25.39 -1.86 0.88
C ASN A 196 -25.78 -0.41 0.54
N ASP A 197 -25.21 0.59 1.22
CA ASP A 197 -25.51 2.00 0.97
C ASP A 197 -24.53 2.59 -0.08
N PRO A 198 -25.00 2.95 -1.29
CA PRO A 198 -24.15 3.54 -2.32
C PRO A 198 -23.58 4.91 -1.92
N ARG A 199 -24.13 5.58 -0.91
CA ARG A 199 -23.61 6.86 -0.38
C ARG A 199 -22.26 6.68 0.29
N ILE A 200 -22.05 5.57 0.99
CA ILE A 200 -20.79 5.28 1.70
C ILE A 200 -19.64 5.14 0.68
N ILE A 201 -19.86 4.36 -0.38
CA ILE A 201 -18.85 4.16 -1.43
C ILE A 201 -18.58 5.47 -2.19
N ALA A 202 -19.64 6.23 -2.48
CA ALA A 202 -19.50 7.55 -3.09
C ALA A 202 -18.71 8.52 -2.21
N GLN A 203 -18.89 8.48 -0.89
CA GLN A 203 -18.13 9.29 0.05
C GLN A 203 -16.64 8.95 0.01
N TYR A 204 -16.26 7.67 0.09
CA TYR A 204 -14.85 7.26 -0.01
C TYR A 204 -14.19 7.76 -1.30
N PHE A 205 -14.92 7.70 -2.41
CA PHE A 205 -14.45 8.21 -3.68
C PHE A 205 -14.29 9.74 -3.66
N LEU A 206 -15.29 10.48 -3.17
CA LEU A 206 -15.25 11.93 -3.11
C LEU A 206 -14.16 12.45 -2.17
N ASP A 207 -13.99 11.83 -1.01
CA ASP A 207 -12.95 12.17 -0.04
C ASP A 207 -11.56 11.99 -0.68
N TYR A 208 -11.36 10.89 -1.41
CA TYR A 208 -10.10 10.68 -2.11
C TYR A 208 -9.89 11.62 -3.30
N VAL A 209 -10.94 11.91 -4.10
CA VAL A 209 -10.82 12.87 -5.21
C VAL A 209 -10.53 14.27 -4.69
N ARG A 210 -11.18 14.68 -3.59
CA ARG A 210 -10.91 15.95 -2.91
C ARG A 210 -9.46 15.98 -2.41
N GLN A 211 -8.99 14.88 -1.85
CA GLN A 211 -7.62 14.73 -1.42
C GLN A 211 -6.65 14.88 -2.60
N LEU A 212 -6.81 14.09 -3.66
CA LEU A 212 -5.90 14.06 -4.82
C LEU A 212 -6.00 15.32 -5.70
N GLY A 213 -7.10 16.07 -5.62
CA GLY A 213 -7.41 17.18 -6.52
C GLY A 213 -7.76 16.74 -7.96
N SER A 214 -7.90 15.44 -8.20
CA SER A 214 -8.25 14.87 -9.51
C SER A 214 -8.82 13.45 -9.37
N THR A 215 -9.38 12.93 -10.45
CA THR A 215 -9.86 11.54 -10.55
C THR A 215 -9.09 10.76 -11.61
N ALA A 216 -9.20 9.42 -11.59
CA ALA A 216 -8.66 8.59 -12.65
C ALA A 216 -9.32 8.84 -14.00
N ARG A 217 -8.59 8.52 -15.08
CA ARG A 217 -9.12 8.53 -16.44
C ARG A 217 -10.25 7.52 -16.62
N ILE A 218 -10.10 6.34 -16.02
CA ILE A 218 -11.11 5.28 -16.02
C ILE A 218 -11.23 4.74 -14.61
N ILE A 219 -12.45 4.53 -14.14
CA ILE A 219 -12.73 3.70 -12.97
C ILE A 219 -13.42 2.43 -13.44
N ARG A 220 -13.00 1.29 -12.90
CA ARG A 220 -13.61 0.00 -13.18
C ARG A 220 -14.12 -0.61 -11.89
N GLY A 221 -15.40 -0.96 -11.91
CA GLY A 221 -16.09 -1.73 -10.87
C GLY A 221 -16.95 -2.81 -11.49
N ASP A 222 -17.54 -3.63 -10.64
CA ASP A 222 -18.59 -4.56 -11.02
C ASP A 222 -19.93 -3.84 -11.22
N ARG A 223 -20.95 -4.59 -11.70
CA ARG A 223 -22.31 -4.08 -11.88
C ARG A 223 -23.13 -4.12 -10.58
N GLY A 224 -22.50 -3.73 -9.47
CA GLY A 224 -23.18 -3.56 -8.19
C GLY A 224 -24.04 -2.30 -8.14
N THR A 225 -25.16 -2.37 -7.41
CA THR A 225 -26.03 -1.22 -7.14
C THR A 225 -25.34 -0.18 -6.27
N GLU A 226 -24.42 -0.64 -5.41
CA GLU A 226 -23.60 0.16 -4.51
C GLU A 226 -22.64 1.10 -5.25
N ASN A 227 -22.25 0.74 -6.48
CA ASN A 227 -21.33 1.53 -7.31
C ASN A 227 -22.03 2.58 -8.19
N GLY A 228 -23.37 2.63 -8.19
CA GLY A 228 -24.15 3.51 -9.08
C GLY A 228 -23.85 5.00 -8.88
N ASN A 229 -23.82 5.46 -7.63
CA ASN A 229 -23.53 6.87 -7.31
C ASN A 229 -22.10 7.26 -7.72
N LEU A 230 -21.12 6.40 -7.43
CA LEU A 230 -19.72 6.62 -7.82
C LEU A 230 -19.59 6.72 -9.34
N ALA A 231 -20.24 5.83 -10.09
CA ALA A 231 -20.25 5.88 -11.55
C ALA A 231 -20.83 7.20 -12.08
N ALA A 232 -21.94 7.68 -11.50
CA ALA A 232 -22.54 8.96 -11.88
C ALA A 232 -21.60 10.15 -11.61
N ILE A 233 -20.98 10.19 -10.41
CA ILE A 233 -20.04 11.25 -10.03
C ILE A 233 -18.81 11.24 -10.95
N GLN A 234 -18.24 10.07 -11.25
CA GLN A 234 -17.09 9.93 -12.13
C GLN A 234 -17.37 10.46 -13.54
N ARG A 235 -18.53 10.11 -14.09
CA ARG A 235 -18.99 10.61 -15.40
C ARG A 235 -19.18 12.12 -15.38
N PHE A 236 -19.74 12.66 -14.30
CA PHE A 236 -19.90 14.10 -14.12
C PHE A 236 -18.55 14.82 -14.08
N PHE A 237 -17.59 14.35 -13.28
CA PHE A 237 -16.25 14.96 -13.20
C PHE A 237 -15.49 14.92 -14.52
N ARG A 238 -15.79 13.97 -15.40
CA ARG A 238 -15.11 13.80 -16.68
C ARG A 238 -15.94 14.22 -17.90
N ARG A 239 -17.10 14.86 -17.70
CA ARG A 239 -18.01 15.23 -18.80
C ARG A 239 -17.43 16.22 -19.81
N SER A 240 -16.49 17.06 -19.37
CA SER A 240 -15.89 18.13 -20.18
C SER A 240 -14.45 17.82 -20.61
N MET A 241 -13.99 16.58 -20.42
CA MET A 241 -12.63 16.19 -20.80
C MET A 241 -12.57 15.85 -22.29
N ASP A 242 -11.45 16.18 -22.94
CA ASP A 242 -11.21 15.89 -24.35
C ASP A 242 -10.38 14.63 -24.53
N ASP A 243 -10.96 13.47 -24.21
CA ASP A 243 -10.31 12.18 -24.43
C ASP A 243 -11.30 11.02 -24.62
N ASP A 244 -10.83 9.91 -25.21
CA ASP A 244 -11.66 8.75 -25.60
C ASP A 244 -12.55 8.16 -24.48
N PHE A 245 -12.20 8.41 -23.22
CA PHE A 245 -12.88 7.90 -22.02
C PHE A 245 -13.55 9.02 -21.20
N ALA A 246 -13.83 10.17 -21.80
CA ALA A 246 -14.59 11.23 -21.17
C ALA A 246 -16.07 10.84 -20.97
N GLY A 247 -16.75 11.55 -20.07
CA GLY A 247 -18.17 11.36 -19.77
C GLY A 247 -18.52 9.92 -19.43
N ASP A 248 -19.51 9.34 -20.12
CA ASP A 248 -20.06 8.01 -19.82
C ASP A 248 -19.04 6.87 -19.87
N LYS A 249 -18.00 7.00 -20.70
CA LYS A 249 -16.94 6.01 -20.90
C LYS A 249 -15.91 6.01 -19.78
N SER A 250 -15.96 6.97 -18.87
CA SER A 250 -15.04 7.09 -17.73
C SER A 250 -15.27 6.06 -16.63
N PHE A 251 -16.43 5.39 -16.63
CA PHE A 251 -16.73 4.29 -15.73
C PHE A 251 -17.00 3.01 -16.54
N MET A 252 -16.18 1.98 -16.30
CA MET A 252 -16.28 0.68 -16.95
C MET A 252 -16.86 -0.37 -16.01
N TYR A 253 -18.02 -0.90 -16.38
CA TYR A 253 -18.54 -2.11 -15.76
C TYR A 253 -17.83 -3.34 -16.32
N GLY A 254 -17.26 -4.16 -15.44
CA GLY A 254 -16.56 -5.40 -15.80
C GLY A 254 -16.94 -6.57 -14.89
N LYS A 255 -16.65 -7.79 -15.34
CA LYS A 255 -16.68 -8.97 -14.46
C LYS A 255 -15.54 -8.87 -13.44
N SER A 256 -15.68 -9.47 -12.26
CA SER A 256 -14.64 -9.49 -11.22
C SER A 256 -13.29 -10.05 -11.72
N THR A 257 -13.32 -11.00 -12.67
CA THR A 257 -12.12 -11.50 -13.37
C THR A 257 -11.33 -10.44 -14.16
N SER A 258 -11.95 -9.29 -14.45
CA SER A 258 -11.36 -8.12 -15.09
C SER A 258 -10.86 -7.07 -14.08
N ASN A 259 -11.26 -7.16 -12.81
CA ASN A 259 -10.81 -6.36 -11.66
C ASN A 259 -9.54 -6.95 -11.03
N GLN A 260 -8.62 -7.43 -11.88
CA GLN A 260 -7.50 -8.28 -11.49
C GLN A 260 -6.61 -7.67 -10.40
N ARG A 261 -6.48 -6.34 -10.35
CA ARG A 261 -5.55 -5.68 -9.42
C ARG A 261 -6.06 -5.66 -7.99
N ILE A 262 -7.33 -5.34 -7.80
CA ILE A 262 -7.94 -5.31 -6.48
C ILE A 262 -8.22 -6.73 -5.98
N GLU A 263 -8.67 -7.63 -6.86
CA GLU A 263 -8.82 -9.04 -6.53
C GLU A 263 -7.50 -9.72 -6.14
N ALA A 264 -6.41 -9.42 -6.86
CA ALA A 264 -5.08 -9.89 -6.46
C ALA A 264 -4.62 -9.25 -5.14
N TRP A 265 -5.09 -8.05 -4.81
CA TRP A 265 -4.83 -7.43 -3.52
C TRP A 265 -5.64 -8.10 -2.41
N TRP A 266 -6.93 -8.38 -2.60
CA TRP A 266 -7.75 -9.18 -1.68
C TRP A 266 -7.17 -10.56 -1.44
N GLY A 267 -6.65 -11.22 -2.47
CA GLY A 267 -5.93 -12.49 -2.32
C GLY A 267 -4.73 -12.38 -1.38
N ARG A 268 -3.99 -11.25 -1.44
CA ARG A 268 -2.88 -10.98 -0.51
C ARG A 268 -3.37 -10.61 0.89
N LEU A 269 -4.45 -9.85 1.02
CA LEU A 269 -5.06 -9.53 2.32
C LEU A 269 -5.50 -10.82 3.02
N ARG A 270 -6.19 -11.69 2.28
CA ARG A 270 -6.65 -13.00 2.75
C ARG A 270 -5.50 -13.85 3.27
N GLN A 271 -4.52 -14.11 2.39
CA GLN A 271 -3.32 -14.90 2.71
C GLN A 271 -2.37 -14.23 3.70
N GLY A 272 -2.54 -12.94 4.00
CA GLY A 272 -1.62 -12.18 4.83
C GLY A 272 -2.15 -11.93 6.24
N CYS A 273 -3.48 -11.86 6.40
CA CYS A 273 -4.08 -11.57 7.69
C CYS A 273 -5.55 -11.97 7.81
N ALA A 274 -6.36 -11.84 6.76
CA ALA A 274 -7.81 -11.92 6.93
C ALA A 274 -8.32 -13.36 7.14
N ASP A 275 -7.62 -14.40 6.67
CA ASP A 275 -8.01 -15.78 6.99
C ASP A 275 -7.98 -16.06 8.50
N TRP A 276 -7.01 -15.51 9.23
CA TRP A 276 -6.91 -15.67 10.69
C TRP A 276 -8.12 -15.06 11.39
N TRP A 277 -8.57 -13.88 10.95
CA TRP A 277 -9.77 -13.25 11.51
C TRP A 277 -11.05 -14.03 11.20
N ILE A 278 -11.11 -14.71 10.05
CA ILE A 278 -12.25 -15.57 9.70
C ILE A 278 -12.29 -16.82 10.58
N GLU A 279 -11.13 -17.37 10.94
CA GLU A 279 -11.04 -18.53 11.84
C GLU A 279 -11.22 -18.15 13.31
N PHE A 280 -10.83 -16.92 13.68
CA PHE A 280 -10.89 -16.42 15.06
C PHE A 280 -12.32 -16.10 15.52
N PHE A 281 -13.14 -15.51 14.64
CA PHE A 281 -14.54 -15.17 14.94
C PHE A 281 -15.49 -16.33 14.66
#